data_AF-A0A926U381-F1
#
_entry.id   AF-A0A926U381-F1
#
_cell.length_a   1.000
_cell.length_b   1.000
_cell.length_c   1.000
_cell.angle_alpha   90.00
_cell.angle_beta   90.00
_cell.angle_gamma   90.00
#
_symmetry.space_group_name_H-M   'P 1'
#
loop_
_entity.id
_entity.type
_entity.pdbx_description
1 polymer ?
#
loop_
_entity_poly.entity_id
_entity_poly.type
_entity_poly.pdbx_seq_one_letter_code
_entity_poly.pdbx_strand_id
1 'polypeptide(L)'
;MNTQQIELYQRLQAFALDEAKADFPFSARLAHENNWSIAFAKRAIEEYKKFAFLAVIAGHPVTPSDQVDQVWHLHLTYTRSYWDEFCPQVLQMPLHHGPTKGGAQEQNKFNDLYARTIASYRTFFGTPPADLWPAPHLRFGRDCRFVRLNTQQNWVIPKPDWSALQQQFGSLPAAIGWIAIAVLLTSCTAATLPNPLNFVGWQFLLFYTIAVVSAFGVTWLWRSRVWRSTVESVESNLHPYEVAYLASSAERAIATSIASLIQRQHLQPVEESGRVAVRTPLLATAHPLEAAVISSLEEDPDRPVWALRWRTESAAQAATAAIAQHLQQLTLLITNQQVRLLRLTMLPIAAVLLLGIVKIGVGISRDKPVGYLMGLCWLTAMLGWTLLELPRSTPSGDRYLQTLREQVELRSLNPDDLDAFLLRFALDGRSVLAGSSLAALWQAAPQSTSTSLSTDSGTAAGCGGAGCGGCGGCGGCSG
;
A
#
# COMPACT_ATOMS: atom_id res chain seq x y z
N MET A 1 -43.21 16.62 7.26
CA MET A 1 -42.69 17.29 8.47
C MET A 1 -43.87 17.76 9.32
N ASN A 2 -43.78 17.67 10.65
CA ASN A 2 -44.75 18.28 11.56
C ASN A 2 -44.43 19.78 11.78
N THR A 3 -45.26 20.50 12.53
CA THR A 3 -45.10 21.95 12.76
C THR A 3 -43.75 22.31 13.37
N GLN A 4 -43.33 21.60 14.42
CA GLN A 4 -42.04 21.85 15.09
C GLN A 4 -40.84 21.64 14.15
N GLN A 5 -40.91 20.60 13.31
CA GLN A 5 -39.90 20.34 12.28
C GLN A 5 -39.85 21.46 11.23
N ILE A 6 -41.01 21.98 10.80
CA ILE A 6 -41.06 23.09 9.84
C ILE A 6 -40.44 24.35 10.45
N GLU A 7 -40.76 24.69 11.70
CA GLU A 7 -40.20 25.85 12.40
C GLU A 7 -38.67 25.75 12.56
N LEU A 8 -38.16 24.59 12.98
CA LEU A 8 -36.71 24.35 13.06
C LEU A 8 -36.04 24.55 11.69
N TYR A 9 -36.62 23.97 10.63
CA TYR A 9 -36.06 24.08 9.29
C TYR A 9 -36.08 25.52 8.77
N GLN A 10 -37.13 26.29 9.08
CA GLN A 10 -37.21 27.72 8.75
C GLN A 10 -36.12 28.53 9.46
N ARG A 11 -35.88 28.30 10.75
CA ARG A 11 -34.77 28.96 11.48
C ARG A 11 -33.42 28.64 10.86
N LEU A 12 -33.18 27.37 10.52
CA LEU A 12 -31.95 26.93 9.85
C LEU A 12 -31.75 27.60 8.48
N GLN A 13 -32.82 27.72 7.70
CA GLN A 13 -32.77 28.38 6.40
C GLN A 13 -32.52 29.88 6.53
N ALA A 14 -33.14 30.54 7.50
CA ALA A 14 -32.96 31.97 7.79
C ALA A 14 -31.57 32.32 8.35
N PHE A 15 -30.88 31.37 9.00
CA PHE A 15 -29.53 31.61 9.52
C PHE A 15 -28.51 31.81 8.38
N ALA A 16 -27.83 32.96 8.40
CA ALA A 16 -26.83 33.33 7.40
C ALA A 16 -25.42 33.12 7.97
N LEU A 17 -24.65 32.21 7.36
CA LEU A 17 -23.23 32.01 7.67
C LEU A 17 -22.35 33.09 7.03
N ASP A 18 -22.78 33.64 5.90
CA ASP A 18 -22.09 34.74 5.24
C ASP A 18 -22.54 36.08 5.84
N GLU A 19 -21.60 36.83 6.40
CA GLU A 19 -21.83 38.21 6.79
C GLU A 19 -21.82 39.12 5.54
N ALA A 20 -22.91 39.87 5.32
CA ALA A 20 -23.11 40.64 4.08
C ALA A 20 -22.05 41.72 3.78
N LYS A 21 -21.27 42.14 4.79
CA LYS A 21 -20.22 43.16 4.66
C LYS A 21 -18.80 42.61 4.80
N ALA A 22 -18.64 41.30 4.93
CA ALA A 22 -17.31 40.71 5.06
C ALA A 22 -16.62 40.66 3.70
N ASP A 23 -15.39 41.20 3.64
CA ASP A 23 -14.54 41.10 2.45
C ASP A 23 -14.15 39.64 2.13
N PHE A 24 -14.16 38.78 3.16
CA PHE A 24 -13.89 37.34 3.03
C PHE A 24 -14.96 36.53 3.79
N PRO A 25 -16.15 36.33 3.17
CA PRO A 25 -17.26 35.66 3.83
C PRO A 25 -17.00 34.16 4.04
N PHE A 26 -17.80 33.54 4.90
CA PHE A 26 -17.67 32.13 5.26
C PHE A 26 -17.59 31.20 4.04
N SER A 27 -18.45 31.40 3.05
CA SER A 27 -18.48 30.60 1.81
C SER A 27 -17.23 30.77 0.95
N ALA A 28 -16.63 31.97 0.93
CA ALA A 28 -15.39 32.22 0.23
C ALA A 28 -14.20 31.55 0.92
N ARG A 29 -14.17 31.59 2.26
CA ARG A 29 -13.18 30.87 3.06
C ARG A 29 -13.28 29.36 2.90
N LEU A 30 -14.49 28.82 3.00
CA LEU A 30 -14.76 27.40 2.79
C LEU A 30 -14.27 26.93 1.42
N ALA A 31 -14.58 27.70 0.36
CA ALA A 31 -14.13 27.40 -0.99
C ALA A 31 -12.61 27.42 -1.12
N HIS A 32 -11.95 28.42 -0.53
CA HIS A 32 -10.50 28.56 -0.58
C HIS A 32 -9.78 27.42 0.15
N GLU A 33 -10.19 27.10 1.38
CA GLU A 33 -9.52 26.07 2.21
C GLU A 33 -9.67 24.66 1.65
N ASN A 34 -10.75 24.38 0.91
CA ASN A 34 -11.04 23.07 0.34
C ASN A 34 -10.76 22.95 -1.17
N ASN A 35 -10.27 24.03 -1.80
CA ASN A 35 -10.12 24.13 -3.26
C ASN A 35 -11.43 23.79 -4.01
N TRP A 36 -12.55 24.32 -3.52
CA TRP A 36 -13.87 24.17 -4.14
C TRP A 36 -14.25 25.41 -4.95
N SER A 37 -15.18 25.24 -5.88
CA SER A 37 -15.85 26.39 -6.48
C SER A 37 -16.79 27.04 -5.46
N ILE A 38 -17.00 28.35 -5.56
CA ILE A 38 -17.95 29.09 -4.70
C ILE A 38 -19.36 28.49 -4.81
N ALA A 39 -19.78 28.07 -6.01
CA ALA A 39 -21.08 27.44 -6.21
C ALA A 39 -21.20 26.10 -5.45
N PHE A 40 -20.13 25.30 -5.44
CA PHE A 40 -20.10 24.04 -4.68
C PHE A 40 -20.12 24.29 -3.18
N ALA A 41 -19.33 25.24 -2.69
CA ALA A 41 -19.30 25.63 -1.27
C ALA A 41 -20.68 26.08 -0.77
N LYS A 42 -21.41 26.90 -1.55
CA LYS A 42 -22.78 27.31 -1.21
C LYS A 42 -23.76 26.14 -1.16
N ARG A 43 -23.67 25.19 -2.10
CA ARG A 43 -24.48 23.97 -2.04
C ARG A 43 -24.14 23.11 -0.81
N ALA A 44 -22.87 22.97 -0.46
CA ALA A 44 -22.44 22.25 0.73
C ALA A 44 -23.00 22.89 2.02
N ILE A 45 -23.07 24.23 2.08
CA ILE A 45 -23.69 24.96 3.19
C ILE A 45 -25.18 24.62 3.32
N GLU A 46 -25.92 24.53 2.22
CA GLU A 46 -27.33 24.10 2.27
C GLU A 46 -27.48 22.66 2.76
N GLU A 47 -26.58 21.76 2.36
CA GLU A 47 -26.56 20.39 2.86
C GLU A 47 -26.17 20.31 4.35
N TYR A 48 -25.31 21.21 4.84
CA TYR A 48 -25.00 21.36 6.25
C TYR A 48 -26.22 21.77 7.07
N LYS A 49 -27.06 22.70 6.59
CA LYS A 49 -28.32 23.06 7.25
C LYS A 49 -29.27 21.86 7.35
N LYS A 50 -29.37 21.04 6.30
CA LYS A 50 -30.16 19.80 6.33
C LYS A 50 -29.58 18.76 7.29
N PHE A 51 -28.25 18.63 7.35
CA PHE A 51 -27.60 17.77 8.32
C PHE A 51 -27.88 18.22 9.76
N ALA A 52 -27.78 19.52 10.05
CA ALA A 52 -28.10 20.08 11.36
C ALA A 52 -29.57 19.85 11.74
N PHE A 53 -30.50 19.94 10.77
CA PHE A 53 -31.89 19.55 10.97
C PHE A 53 -31.99 18.06 11.39
N LEU A 54 -31.33 17.16 10.64
CA LEU A 54 -31.34 15.72 10.95
C LEU A 54 -30.73 15.42 12.34
N ALA A 55 -29.69 16.16 12.74
CA ALA A 55 -29.05 15.98 14.04
C ALA A 55 -30.00 16.22 15.22
N VAL A 56 -31.01 17.07 15.05
CA VAL A 56 -32.02 17.35 16.08
C VAL A 56 -33.19 16.36 16.02
N ILE A 57 -33.63 15.98 14.82
CA ILE A 57 -34.94 15.32 14.64
C ILE A 57 -34.86 13.82 14.33
N ALA A 58 -33.70 13.27 13.95
CA ALA A 58 -33.59 11.88 13.52
C ALA A 58 -33.79 10.86 14.66
N GLY A 59 -33.67 11.28 15.92
CA GLY A 59 -33.80 10.39 17.09
C GLY A 59 -32.65 9.38 17.25
N HIS A 60 -31.58 9.54 16.48
CA HIS A 60 -30.36 8.74 16.56
C HIS A 60 -29.15 9.63 16.21
N PRO A 61 -27.93 9.26 16.63
CA PRO A 61 -26.71 9.93 16.18
C PRO A 61 -26.62 9.94 14.66
N VAL A 62 -26.21 11.07 14.08
CA VAL A 62 -26.03 11.22 12.63
C VAL A 62 -24.56 11.44 12.28
N THR A 63 -24.19 11.01 11.07
CA THR A 63 -22.83 11.12 10.54
C THR A 63 -22.89 11.87 9.20
N PRO A 64 -22.19 13.00 9.05
CA PRO A 64 -22.19 13.77 7.80
C PRO A 64 -21.32 13.11 6.72
N SER A 65 -21.52 13.53 5.46
CA SER A 65 -20.52 13.33 4.41
C SER A 65 -19.25 14.14 4.73
N ASP A 66 -18.14 13.86 4.04
CA ASP A 66 -16.91 14.65 4.24
C ASP A 66 -17.15 16.11 3.87
N GLN A 67 -17.84 16.36 2.76
CA GLN A 67 -18.15 17.70 2.27
C GLN A 67 -18.97 18.50 3.28
N VAL A 68 -19.95 17.87 3.92
CA VAL A 68 -20.77 18.52 4.96
C VAL A 68 -20.01 18.68 6.28
N ASP A 69 -19.16 17.71 6.63
CA ASP A 69 -18.29 17.79 7.82
C ASP A 69 -17.30 18.96 7.72
N GLN A 70 -16.74 19.25 6.53
CA GLN A 70 -15.87 20.42 6.33
C GLN A 70 -16.59 21.75 6.59
N VAL A 71 -17.86 21.87 6.20
CA VAL A 71 -18.67 23.05 6.54
C VAL A 71 -18.84 23.15 8.05
N TRP A 72 -19.15 22.03 8.70
CA TRP A 72 -19.37 22.00 10.14
C TRP A 72 -18.07 22.29 10.92
N HIS A 73 -16.93 21.74 10.52
CA HIS A 73 -15.62 22.04 11.08
C HIS A 73 -15.30 23.52 10.97
N LEU A 74 -15.51 24.13 9.80
CA LEU A 74 -15.29 25.56 9.65
C LEU A 74 -16.23 26.34 10.58
N HIS A 75 -17.51 26.00 10.65
CA HIS A 75 -18.47 26.69 11.53
C HIS A 75 -18.10 26.57 13.01
N LEU A 76 -17.58 25.43 13.47
CA LEU A 76 -17.07 25.27 14.84
C LEU A 76 -15.93 26.25 15.18
N THR A 77 -15.14 26.68 14.19
CA THR A 77 -14.10 27.70 14.40
C THR A 77 -14.66 29.12 14.54
N TYR A 78 -15.88 29.37 14.04
CA TYR A 78 -16.62 30.62 14.24
C TYR A 78 -17.38 30.55 15.57
N THR A 79 -16.61 30.41 16.65
CA THR A 79 -17.10 29.99 17.98
C THR A 79 -18.27 30.81 18.50
N ARG A 80 -18.29 32.14 18.29
CA ARG A 80 -19.44 32.99 18.67
C ARG A 80 -20.68 32.70 17.84
N SER A 81 -20.54 32.67 16.52
CA SER A 81 -21.64 32.32 15.60
C SER A 81 -22.18 30.92 15.91
N TYR A 82 -21.32 29.96 16.25
CA TYR A 82 -21.73 28.60 16.57
C TYR A 82 -22.38 28.47 17.96
N TRP A 83 -21.67 28.90 19.02
CA TRP A 83 -22.07 28.65 20.41
C TRP A 83 -23.02 29.70 20.99
N ASP A 84 -22.91 30.96 20.58
CA ASP A 84 -23.73 32.05 21.12
C ASP A 84 -25.02 32.26 20.30
N GLU A 85 -25.00 31.89 19.01
CA GLU A 85 -26.12 32.12 18.08
C GLU A 85 -26.74 30.80 17.57
N PHE A 86 -25.99 30.00 16.82
CA PHE A 86 -26.53 28.83 16.13
C PHE A 86 -27.09 27.77 17.08
N CYS A 87 -26.33 27.31 18.06
CA CYS A 87 -26.80 26.31 19.02
C CYS A 87 -27.99 26.79 19.88
N PRO A 88 -27.92 27.91 20.62
CA PRO A 88 -29.00 28.31 21.52
C PRO A 88 -30.21 28.92 20.80
N GLN A 89 -30.02 29.66 19.70
CA GLN A 89 -31.09 30.43 19.05
C GLN A 89 -31.71 29.70 17.85
N VAL A 90 -30.90 28.96 17.07
CA VAL A 90 -31.38 28.25 15.87
C VAL A 90 -31.77 26.81 16.22
N LEU A 91 -30.82 26.02 16.74
CA LEU A 91 -31.05 24.61 17.11
C LEU A 91 -31.82 24.46 18.41
N GLN A 92 -31.69 25.41 19.33
CA GLN A 92 -32.21 25.38 20.70
C GLN A 92 -31.67 24.21 21.55
N MET A 93 -30.51 23.68 21.15
CA MET A 93 -29.79 22.65 21.87
C MET A 93 -28.31 22.66 21.47
N PRO A 94 -27.40 22.20 22.34
CA PRO A 94 -25.99 22.05 21.97
C PRO A 94 -25.85 20.93 20.94
N LEU A 95 -24.94 21.13 19.99
CA LEU A 95 -24.56 20.12 19.01
C LEU A 95 -23.05 19.93 19.10
N HIS A 96 -22.60 18.77 19.60
CA HIS A 96 -21.18 18.51 19.79
C HIS A 96 -20.59 17.67 18.66
N HIS A 97 -19.39 18.04 18.22
CA HIS A 97 -18.56 17.21 17.35
C HIS A 97 -17.65 16.32 18.20
N GLY A 98 -17.63 15.01 17.92
CA GLY A 98 -16.79 14.05 18.61
C GLY A 98 -15.84 13.36 17.63
N PRO A 99 -14.52 13.26 17.90
CA PRO A 99 -13.61 12.54 17.03
C PRO A 99 -13.83 11.01 17.08
N THR A 100 -13.43 10.30 16.03
CA THR A 100 -13.36 8.83 16.02
C THR A 100 -12.30 8.34 16.97
N LYS A 101 -12.54 7.18 17.58
CA LYS A 101 -11.50 6.47 18.36
C LYS A 101 -10.61 5.58 17.49
N GLY A 102 -10.89 5.48 16.20
CA GLY A 102 -10.17 4.61 15.25
C GLY A 102 -10.50 3.12 15.42
N GLY A 103 -10.01 2.30 14.48
CA GLY A 103 -10.20 0.85 14.47
C GLY A 103 -11.46 0.36 13.74
N ALA A 104 -11.50 -0.95 13.48
CA ALA A 104 -12.53 -1.59 12.67
C ALA A 104 -13.95 -1.46 13.28
N GLN A 105 -14.08 -1.51 14.60
CA GLN A 105 -15.37 -1.38 15.28
C GLN A 105 -15.98 0.03 15.08
N GLU A 106 -15.18 1.09 15.23
CA GLU A 106 -15.62 2.46 14.97
C GLU A 106 -15.95 2.65 13.49
N GLN A 107 -15.17 2.05 12.58
CA GLN A 107 -15.46 2.10 11.15
C GLN A 107 -16.82 1.46 10.81
N ASN A 108 -17.11 0.28 11.36
CA ASN A 108 -18.41 -0.39 11.16
C ASN A 108 -19.57 0.44 11.73
N LYS A 109 -19.38 1.02 12.92
CA LYS A 109 -20.35 1.93 13.53
C LYS A 109 -20.63 3.15 12.66
N PHE A 110 -19.61 3.83 12.14
CA PHE A 110 -19.79 5.02 11.30
C PHE A 110 -20.39 4.70 9.93
N ASN A 111 -20.07 3.55 9.34
CA ASN A 111 -20.73 3.05 8.14
C ASN A 111 -22.25 2.91 8.35
N ASP A 112 -22.65 2.26 9.46
CA ASP A 112 -24.05 2.06 9.81
C ASP A 112 -24.77 3.38 10.15
N LEU A 113 -24.12 4.27 10.92
CA LEU A 113 -24.68 5.60 11.24
C LEU A 113 -24.84 6.48 9.99
N TYR A 114 -23.89 6.43 9.05
CA TYR A 114 -24.00 7.16 7.78
C TYR A 114 -25.15 6.61 6.93
N ALA A 115 -25.29 5.27 6.84
CA ALA A 115 -26.42 4.65 6.13
C ALA A 115 -27.78 5.08 6.73
N ARG A 116 -27.89 5.08 8.07
CA ARG A 116 -29.08 5.60 8.79
C ARG A 116 -29.30 7.09 8.53
N THR A 117 -28.24 7.89 8.50
CA THR A 117 -28.32 9.33 8.18
C THR A 117 -28.87 9.55 6.77
N ILE A 118 -28.40 8.80 5.77
CA ILE A 118 -28.90 8.86 4.40
C ILE A 118 -30.38 8.41 4.32
N ALA A 119 -30.78 7.40 5.11
CA ALA A 119 -32.18 6.97 5.19
C ALA A 119 -33.06 8.10 5.74
N SER A 120 -32.68 8.71 6.86
CA SER A 120 -33.38 9.86 7.45
C SER A 120 -33.40 11.05 6.49
N TYR A 121 -32.29 11.35 5.81
CA TYR A 121 -32.25 12.38 4.77
C TYR A 121 -33.31 12.12 3.70
N ARG A 122 -33.42 10.89 3.18
CA ARG A 122 -34.40 10.53 2.15
C ARG A 122 -35.83 10.74 2.60
N THR A 123 -36.13 10.43 3.85
CA THR A 123 -37.47 10.65 4.43
C THR A 123 -37.87 12.12 4.45
N PHE A 124 -36.94 13.03 4.76
CA PHE A 124 -37.26 14.46 4.92
C PHE A 124 -37.05 15.30 3.66
N PHE A 125 -36.06 14.96 2.83
CA PHE A 125 -35.59 15.80 1.73
C PHE A 125 -35.51 15.08 0.37
N GLY A 126 -35.85 13.79 0.30
CA GLY A 126 -35.75 12.99 -0.92
C GLY A 126 -34.32 12.60 -1.27
N THR A 127 -34.02 12.42 -2.56
CA THR A 127 -32.72 11.90 -3.00
C THR A 127 -31.60 12.90 -2.72
N PRO A 128 -30.57 12.54 -1.92
CA PRO A 128 -29.45 13.43 -1.68
C PRO A 128 -28.56 13.58 -2.93
N PRO A 129 -27.99 14.76 -3.17
CA PRO A 129 -27.06 14.98 -4.28
C PRO A 129 -25.77 14.16 -4.10
N ALA A 130 -25.47 13.27 -5.05
CA ALA A 130 -24.41 12.27 -4.91
C ALA A 130 -22.98 12.84 -4.84
N ASP A 131 -22.77 14.07 -5.31
CA ASP A 131 -21.50 14.79 -5.22
C ASP A 131 -21.24 15.40 -3.83
N LEU A 132 -22.29 15.61 -3.02
CA LEU A 132 -22.21 16.09 -1.63
C LEU A 132 -22.51 15.00 -0.60
N TRP A 133 -23.23 13.94 -0.99
CA TRP A 133 -23.56 12.78 -0.17
C TRP A 133 -23.19 11.50 -0.93
N PRO A 134 -21.88 11.19 -1.02
CA PRO A 134 -21.40 10.05 -1.78
C PRO A 134 -21.77 8.72 -1.11
N ALA A 135 -21.67 7.63 -1.87
CA ALA A 135 -21.90 6.28 -1.35
C ALA A 135 -20.91 5.93 -0.21
N PRO A 136 -21.27 5.05 0.75
CA PRO A 136 -20.44 4.76 1.93
C PRO A 136 -18.98 4.39 1.60
N HIS A 137 -18.75 3.56 0.58
CA HIS A 137 -17.40 3.15 0.16
C HIS A 137 -16.56 4.30 -0.42
N LEU A 138 -17.18 5.36 -0.93
CA LEU A 138 -16.49 6.58 -1.36
C LEU A 138 -16.22 7.48 -0.15
N ARG A 139 -17.25 7.72 0.68
CA ARG A 139 -17.20 8.54 1.90
C ARG A 139 -16.09 8.10 2.85
N PHE A 140 -15.96 6.79 3.12
CA PHE A 140 -14.98 6.23 4.06
C PHE A 140 -13.76 5.62 3.36
N GLY A 141 -13.64 5.81 2.04
CA GLY A 141 -12.56 5.25 1.22
C GLY A 141 -11.79 6.33 0.49
N ARG A 142 -12.30 6.76 -0.66
CA ARG A 142 -11.64 7.77 -1.52
C ARG A 142 -11.61 9.15 -0.84
N ASP A 143 -12.72 9.56 -0.26
CA ASP A 143 -12.92 10.94 0.17
C ASP A 143 -12.17 11.27 1.48
N CYS A 144 -11.82 10.26 2.29
CA CYS A 144 -10.95 10.44 3.47
C CYS A 144 -9.45 10.52 3.15
N ARG A 145 -9.03 10.40 1.87
CA ARG A 145 -7.61 10.33 1.49
C ARG A 145 -7.06 11.70 1.11
N PHE A 146 -6.96 12.58 2.11
CA PHE A 146 -6.32 13.88 1.96
C PHE A 146 -5.31 14.12 3.08
N VAL A 147 -4.34 14.98 2.80
CA VAL A 147 -3.34 15.46 3.76
C VAL A 147 -3.22 16.96 3.59
N ARG A 148 -2.94 17.67 4.69
CA ARG A 148 -2.63 19.10 4.63
C ARG A 148 -1.20 19.26 4.13
N LEU A 149 -1.00 20.04 3.07
CA LEU A 149 0.31 20.29 2.46
C LEU A 149 0.51 21.78 2.20
N ASN A 150 1.77 22.22 2.15
CA ASN A 150 2.14 23.57 1.76
C ASN A 150 2.42 23.63 0.25
N THR A 151 1.64 24.40 -0.51
CA THR A 151 1.74 24.50 -1.98
C THR A 151 2.94 25.31 -2.47
N GLN A 152 3.63 26.07 -1.60
CA GLN A 152 4.92 26.70 -1.93
C GLN A 152 6.07 25.66 -1.93
N GLN A 153 5.89 24.56 -1.20
CA GLN A 153 6.90 23.50 -1.07
C GLN A 153 6.55 22.24 -1.86
N ASN A 154 5.28 22.07 -2.25
CA ASN A 154 4.77 20.85 -2.87
C ASN A 154 3.94 21.20 -4.11
N TRP A 155 4.14 20.43 -5.18
CA TRP A 155 3.31 20.55 -6.38
C TRP A 155 2.08 19.66 -6.26
N VAL A 156 0.89 20.22 -6.54
CA VAL A 156 -0.38 19.47 -6.58
C VAL A 156 -0.81 19.35 -8.04
N ILE A 157 -0.60 18.17 -8.62
CA ILE A 157 -1.00 17.87 -10.00
C ILE A 157 -2.21 16.94 -9.94
N PRO A 158 -3.37 17.32 -10.53
CA PRO A 158 -4.54 16.45 -10.54
C PRO A 158 -4.21 15.14 -11.27
N LYS A 159 -4.68 14.01 -10.73
CA LYS A 159 -4.51 12.73 -11.40
C LYS A 159 -5.27 12.77 -12.73
N PRO A 160 -4.62 12.43 -13.86
CA PRO A 160 -5.32 12.39 -15.15
C PRO A 160 -6.44 11.35 -15.11
N ASP A 161 -7.64 11.77 -15.51
CA ASP A 161 -8.81 10.90 -15.60
C ASP A 161 -8.77 10.09 -16.90
N TRP A 162 -8.14 8.92 -16.83
CA TRP A 162 -8.05 8.01 -17.96
C TRP A 162 -9.30 7.15 -18.14
N SER A 163 -10.36 7.32 -17.34
CA SER A 163 -11.51 6.41 -17.36
C SER A 163 -12.18 6.32 -18.74
N ALA A 164 -12.29 7.45 -19.45
CA ALA A 164 -12.79 7.50 -20.83
C ALA A 164 -11.89 6.73 -21.81
N LEU A 165 -10.57 6.92 -21.71
CA LEU A 165 -9.57 6.16 -22.49
C LEU A 165 -9.58 4.67 -22.12
N GLN A 166 -9.83 4.32 -20.87
CA GLN A 166 -9.84 2.94 -20.41
C GLN A 166 -11.06 2.16 -20.92
N GLN A 167 -12.21 2.81 -21.08
CA GLN A 167 -13.43 2.21 -21.65
C GLN A 167 -13.34 2.04 -23.17
N GLN A 168 -12.75 3.00 -23.89
CA GLN A 168 -12.54 2.89 -25.35
C GLN A 168 -11.38 1.97 -25.74
N PHE A 169 -10.31 1.90 -24.92
CA PHE A 169 -9.06 1.22 -25.27
C PHE A 169 -8.75 0.02 -24.36
N GLY A 170 -9.74 -0.54 -23.65
CA GLY A 170 -9.56 -1.66 -22.69
C GLY A 170 -8.86 -2.91 -23.25
N SER A 171 -8.97 -3.16 -24.56
CA SER A 171 -8.28 -4.22 -25.31
C SER A 171 -7.04 -3.74 -26.09
N LEU A 172 -6.82 -2.43 -26.18
CA LEU A 172 -5.80 -1.84 -27.04
C LEU A 172 -4.35 -1.80 -26.53
N PRO A 173 -3.98 -1.93 -25.23
CA PRO A 173 -2.56 -1.99 -24.88
C PRO A 173 -1.89 -3.29 -25.37
N ALA A 174 -2.67 -4.38 -25.54
CA ALA A 174 -2.20 -5.55 -26.29
C ALA A 174 -2.04 -5.20 -27.78
N ALA A 175 -3.01 -4.50 -28.37
CA ALA A 175 -2.96 -4.08 -29.78
C ALA A 175 -1.81 -3.10 -30.08
N ILE A 176 -1.45 -2.16 -29.20
CA ILE A 176 -0.32 -1.24 -29.39
C ILE A 176 1.01 -2.00 -29.28
N GLY A 177 1.11 -2.97 -28.37
CA GLY A 177 2.24 -3.90 -28.31
C GLY A 177 2.35 -4.75 -29.58
N TRP A 178 1.23 -5.27 -30.07
CA TRP A 178 1.15 -6.00 -31.35
C TRP A 178 1.38 -5.10 -32.57
N ILE A 179 1.02 -3.81 -32.53
CA ILE A 179 1.30 -2.84 -33.60
C ILE A 179 2.77 -2.44 -33.58
N ALA A 180 3.40 -2.24 -32.42
CA ALA A 180 4.84 -2.01 -32.33
C ALA A 180 5.65 -3.24 -32.79
N ILE A 181 5.22 -4.44 -32.39
CA ILE A 181 5.78 -5.73 -32.87
C ILE A 181 5.49 -5.93 -34.36
N ALA A 182 4.29 -5.59 -34.84
CA ALA A 182 3.94 -5.69 -36.25
C ALA A 182 4.69 -4.66 -37.10
N VAL A 183 4.96 -3.45 -36.61
CA VAL A 183 5.82 -2.46 -37.28
C VAL A 183 7.28 -2.94 -37.31
N LEU A 184 7.75 -3.62 -36.26
CA LEU A 184 9.06 -4.28 -36.24
C LEU A 184 9.14 -5.48 -37.21
N LEU A 185 8.07 -6.28 -37.34
CA LEU A 185 8.01 -7.46 -38.22
C LEU A 185 7.70 -7.12 -39.69
N THR A 186 6.87 -6.13 -39.95
CA THR A 186 6.55 -5.65 -41.32
C THR A 186 7.66 -4.79 -41.93
N SER A 187 8.61 -4.32 -41.11
CA SER A 187 9.86 -3.72 -41.59
C SER A 187 10.76 -4.71 -42.35
N CYS A 188 10.46 -6.02 -42.32
CA CYS A 188 11.16 -7.03 -43.12
C CYS A 188 10.47 -7.39 -44.43
N THR A 189 9.21 -7.01 -44.68
CA THR A 189 8.46 -7.52 -45.85
C THR A 189 7.57 -6.51 -46.59
N ALA A 190 7.33 -5.30 -46.08
CA ALA A 190 6.47 -4.32 -46.75
C ALA A 190 7.27 -3.09 -47.24
N ALA A 191 7.40 -2.96 -48.56
CA ALA A 191 8.10 -1.87 -49.25
C ALA A 191 7.44 -0.47 -49.14
N THR A 192 6.48 -0.28 -48.23
CA THR A 192 5.66 0.95 -48.14
C THR A 192 5.79 1.70 -46.81
N LEU A 193 6.38 1.11 -45.77
CA LEU A 193 6.80 1.84 -44.58
C LEU A 193 8.30 2.12 -44.67
N PRO A 194 8.76 3.37 -44.46
CA PRO A 194 10.18 3.68 -44.54
C PRO A 194 10.91 2.91 -43.43
N ASN A 195 11.82 2.02 -43.83
CA ASN A 195 12.59 1.18 -42.91
C ASN A 195 13.28 2.08 -41.85
N PRO A 196 13.00 1.91 -40.55
CA PRO A 196 13.55 2.78 -39.50
C PRO A 196 15.08 2.75 -39.44
N LEU A 197 15.73 1.70 -39.95
CA LEU A 197 17.19 1.63 -40.08
C LEU A 197 17.74 2.60 -41.13
N ASN A 198 16.92 3.12 -42.03
CA ASN A 198 17.31 4.11 -43.05
C ASN A 198 17.05 5.56 -42.62
N PHE A 199 16.46 5.81 -41.44
CA PHE A 199 16.26 7.16 -40.93
C PHE A 199 17.58 7.93 -40.74
N VAL A 200 17.52 9.24 -41.00
CA VAL A 200 18.60 10.19 -40.73
C VAL A 200 18.82 10.31 -39.21
N GLY A 201 20.02 10.68 -38.76
CA GLY A 201 20.45 10.57 -37.35
C GLY A 201 19.45 11.11 -36.32
N TRP A 202 19.00 12.36 -36.48
CA TRP A 202 18.04 12.96 -35.54
C TRP A 202 16.64 12.31 -35.58
N GLN A 203 16.20 11.89 -36.76
CA GLN A 203 14.91 11.20 -36.93
C GLN A 203 14.93 9.84 -36.24
N PHE A 204 16.05 9.11 -36.36
CA PHE A 204 16.23 7.86 -35.63
C PHE A 204 16.31 8.07 -34.13
N LEU A 205 17.02 9.09 -33.64
CA LEU A 205 17.11 9.38 -32.21
C LEU A 205 15.74 9.73 -31.60
N LEU A 206 14.93 10.54 -32.29
CA LEU A 206 13.57 10.87 -31.86
C LEU A 206 12.69 9.61 -31.84
N PHE A 207 12.70 8.83 -32.92
CA PHE A 207 11.98 7.56 -33.02
C PHE A 207 12.40 6.60 -31.90
N TYR A 208 13.70 6.44 -31.67
CA TYR A 208 14.25 5.56 -30.64
C TYR A 208 13.82 6.00 -29.23
N THR A 209 13.85 7.31 -28.95
CA THR A 209 13.41 7.86 -27.66
C THR A 209 11.93 7.57 -27.41
N ILE A 210 11.07 7.77 -28.42
CA ILE A 210 9.64 7.45 -28.33
C ILE A 210 9.44 5.94 -28.12
N ALA A 211 10.21 5.10 -28.82
CA ALA A 211 10.16 3.65 -28.68
C ALA A 211 10.57 3.19 -27.27
N VAL A 212 11.63 3.79 -26.70
CA VAL A 212 12.06 3.54 -25.31
C VAL A 212 10.94 3.91 -24.33
N VAL A 213 10.40 5.13 -24.41
CA VAL A 213 9.32 5.59 -23.51
C VAL A 213 8.09 4.69 -23.63
N SER A 214 7.73 4.30 -24.85
CA SER A 214 6.60 3.39 -25.11
C SER A 214 6.86 1.99 -24.54
N ALA A 215 8.07 1.44 -24.70
CA ALA A 215 8.45 0.14 -24.14
C ALA A 215 8.37 0.15 -22.61
N PHE A 216 8.92 1.17 -21.95
CA PHE A 216 8.78 1.32 -20.50
C PHE A 216 7.33 1.51 -20.05
N GLY A 217 6.53 2.30 -20.78
CA GLY A 217 5.10 2.47 -20.50
C GLY A 217 4.29 1.17 -20.61
N VAL A 218 4.55 0.37 -21.65
CA VAL A 218 3.93 -0.96 -21.84
C VAL A 218 4.36 -1.92 -20.74
N THR A 219 5.67 -2.00 -20.44
CA THR A 219 6.20 -2.83 -19.35
C THR A 219 5.58 -2.43 -18.01
N TRP A 220 5.50 -1.13 -17.70
CA TRP A 220 4.89 -0.62 -16.48
C TRP A 220 3.40 -0.97 -16.39
N LEU A 221 2.64 -0.73 -17.46
CA LEU A 221 1.20 -1.03 -17.48
C LEU A 221 0.95 -2.53 -17.33
N TRP A 222 1.70 -3.37 -18.05
CA TRP A 222 1.55 -4.82 -17.98
C TRP A 222 1.95 -5.37 -16.60
N ARG A 223 3.06 -4.90 -16.02
CA ARG A 223 3.43 -5.24 -14.64
C ARG A 223 2.37 -4.78 -13.65
N SER A 224 1.81 -3.58 -13.81
CA SER A 224 0.75 -3.07 -12.93
C SER A 224 -0.53 -3.90 -12.99
N ARG A 225 -0.86 -4.50 -14.14
CA ARG A 225 -2.00 -5.42 -14.30
C ARG A 225 -1.76 -6.74 -13.57
N VAL A 226 -0.57 -7.33 -13.74
CA VAL A 226 -0.18 -8.57 -13.03
C VAL A 226 -0.11 -8.34 -11.52
N TRP A 227 0.24 -7.13 -11.09
CA TRP A 227 0.36 -6.75 -9.68
C TRP A 227 -0.97 -6.34 -9.02
N ARG A 228 -1.98 -5.91 -9.80
CA ARG A 228 -3.30 -5.53 -9.26
C ARG A 228 -4.22 -6.72 -9.01
N SER A 229 -4.00 -7.87 -9.63
CA SER A 229 -4.87 -9.05 -9.51
C SER A 229 -4.68 -9.85 -8.21
N THR A 230 -3.86 -9.39 -7.26
CA THR A 230 -3.51 -10.12 -6.02
C THR A 230 -4.05 -9.48 -4.74
N VAL A 231 -4.98 -8.52 -4.83
CA VAL A 231 -5.56 -7.86 -3.65
C VAL A 231 -6.88 -8.50 -3.28
N GLU A 232 -6.81 -9.73 -2.75
CA GLU A 232 -7.89 -10.27 -1.92
C GLU A 232 -7.35 -10.34 -0.49
N SER A 233 -8.01 -9.65 0.44
CA SER A 233 -7.57 -9.54 1.83
C SER A 233 -7.77 -10.86 2.53
N VAL A 234 -6.70 -11.63 2.69
CA VAL A 234 -6.75 -12.90 3.41
C VAL A 234 -6.70 -12.63 4.92
N GLU A 235 -7.83 -12.81 5.60
CA GLU A 235 -7.93 -12.96 7.06
C GLU A 235 -7.38 -14.34 7.50
N SER A 236 -6.14 -14.66 7.16
CA SER A 236 -5.50 -15.90 7.61
C SER A 236 -4.62 -15.63 8.82
N ASN A 237 -4.86 -16.35 9.91
CA ASN A 237 -3.95 -16.42 11.05
C ASN A 237 -2.77 -17.34 10.66
N LEU A 238 -1.70 -16.75 10.10
CA LEU A 238 -0.53 -17.51 9.65
C LEU A 238 0.28 -18.00 10.85
N HIS A 239 0.84 -19.21 10.73
CA HIS A 239 1.75 -19.73 11.76
C HIS A 239 3.06 -18.90 11.78
N PRO A 240 3.74 -18.73 12.94
CA PRO A 240 5.01 -18.00 13.02
C PRO A 240 6.08 -18.41 12.00
N TYR A 241 6.09 -19.68 11.57
CA TYR A 241 7.01 -20.20 10.55
C TYR A 241 6.68 -19.70 9.13
N GLU A 242 5.41 -19.51 8.83
CA GLU A 242 4.93 -18.97 7.56
C GLU A 242 5.17 -17.46 7.49
N VAL A 243 4.94 -16.76 8.61
CA VAL A 243 5.30 -15.34 8.77
C VAL A 243 6.80 -15.15 8.56
N ALA A 244 7.62 -16.00 9.17
CA ALA A 244 9.06 -15.99 9.03
C ALA A 244 9.51 -16.24 7.58
N TYR A 245 8.86 -17.20 6.88
CA TYR A 245 9.13 -17.47 5.47
C TYR A 245 8.78 -16.24 4.60
N LEU A 246 7.62 -15.63 4.84
CA LEU A 246 7.13 -14.47 4.10
C LEU A 246 8.01 -13.23 4.31
N ALA A 247 8.49 -13.01 5.53
CA ALA A 247 9.28 -11.84 5.90
C ALA A 247 10.67 -11.78 5.24
N SER A 248 11.28 -12.93 4.93
CA SER A 248 12.65 -12.96 4.38
C SER A 248 12.89 -14.14 3.45
N SER A 249 12.83 -15.36 3.99
CA SER A 249 13.23 -16.58 3.30
C SER A 249 12.98 -17.83 4.14
N ALA A 250 13.15 -18.99 3.51
CA ALA A 250 13.23 -20.29 4.17
C ALA A 250 14.21 -20.32 5.37
N GLU A 251 15.32 -19.56 5.30
CA GLU A 251 16.30 -19.45 6.40
C GLU A 251 15.69 -18.86 7.66
N ARG A 252 14.84 -17.84 7.51
CA ARG A 252 14.15 -17.20 8.64
C ARG A 252 13.14 -18.17 9.26
N ALA A 253 12.41 -18.94 8.44
CA ALA A 253 11.48 -19.95 8.94
C ALA A 253 12.17 -21.02 9.79
N ILE A 254 13.33 -21.51 9.33
CA ILE A 254 14.14 -22.51 10.04
C ILE A 254 14.75 -21.92 11.31
N ALA A 255 15.30 -20.70 11.24
CA ALA A 255 15.81 -20.03 12.43
C ALA A 255 14.71 -19.88 13.49
N THR A 256 13.48 -19.60 13.07
CA THR A 256 12.32 -19.46 13.95
C THR A 256 11.89 -20.80 14.55
N SER A 257 11.96 -21.90 13.78
CA SER A 257 11.70 -23.24 14.33
C SER A 257 12.78 -23.68 15.33
N ILE A 258 14.05 -23.36 15.07
CA ILE A 258 15.15 -23.64 16.02
C ILE A 258 14.93 -22.82 17.31
N ALA A 259 14.58 -21.54 17.21
CA ALA A 259 14.27 -20.72 18.38
C ALA A 259 13.10 -21.28 19.19
N SER A 260 12.02 -21.72 18.51
CA SER A 260 10.87 -22.38 19.13
C SER A 260 11.26 -23.67 19.86
N LEU A 261 12.08 -24.51 19.23
CA LEU A 261 12.54 -25.77 19.83
C LEU A 261 13.46 -25.56 21.04
N ILE A 262 14.30 -24.53 21.03
CA ILE A 262 15.14 -24.17 22.19
C ILE A 262 14.27 -23.68 23.34
N GLN A 263 13.31 -22.80 23.07
CA GLN A 263 12.45 -22.22 24.10
C GLN A 263 11.50 -23.26 24.71
N ARG A 264 11.07 -24.26 23.91
CA ARG A 264 10.32 -25.46 24.38
C ARG A 264 11.21 -26.54 25.01
N GLN A 265 12.52 -26.28 25.19
CA GLN A 265 13.50 -27.18 25.81
C GLN A 265 13.74 -28.52 25.10
N HIS A 266 13.33 -28.65 23.83
CA HIS A 266 13.67 -29.81 23.00
C HIS A 266 15.12 -29.77 22.51
N LEU A 267 15.67 -28.57 22.40
CA LEU A 267 17.03 -28.28 21.97
C LEU A 267 17.75 -27.50 23.07
N GLN A 268 18.98 -27.89 23.41
CA GLN A 268 19.82 -27.13 24.33
C GLN A 268 21.07 -26.59 23.62
N PRO A 269 21.37 -25.28 23.73
CA PRO A 269 22.63 -24.73 23.25
C PRO A 269 23.80 -25.42 23.94
N VAL A 270 24.79 -25.87 23.17
CA VAL A 270 26.08 -26.32 23.71
C VAL A 270 27.01 -25.11 23.72
N GLU A 271 27.41 -24.66 24.92
CA GLU A 271 28.06 -23.36 25.14
C GLU A 271 29.22 -23.07 24.17
N GLU A 272 29.25 -21.84 23.67
CA GLU A 272 30.26 -21.19 22.79
C GLU A 272 30.59 -21.84 21.43
N SER A 273 30.06 -23.03 21.11
CA SER A 273 30.40 -23.76 19.88
C SER A 273 29.49 -23.50 18.68
N GLY A 274 28.36 -22.78 18.88
CA GLY A 274 27.32 -22.64 17.86
C GLY A 274 26.57 -23.95 17.55
N ARG A 275 26.62 -24.93 18.45
CA ARG A 275 25.99 -26.26 18.33
C ARG A 275 24.80 -26.39 19.28
N VAL A 276 23.95 -27.38 18.99
CA VAL A 276 22.72 -27.64 19.74
C VAL A 276 22.56 -29.14 19.93
N ALA A 277 22.29 -29.57 21.15
CA ALA A 277 22.02 -30.96 21.49
C ALA A 277 20.50 -31.23 21.57
N VAL A 278 20.05 -32.34 20.97
CA VAL A 278 18.66 -32.82 21.05
C VAL A 278 18.46 -33.48 22.43
N ARG A 279 17.49 -33.00 23.20
CA ARG A 279 17.20 -33.52 24.55
C ARG A 279 16.00 -34.46 24.62
N THR A 280 14.96 -34.19 23.83
CA THR A 280 13.66 -34.85 23.97
C THR A 280 13.10 -35.17 22.59
N PRO A 281 12.71 -36.43 22.31
CA PRO A 281 12.09 -36.78 21.03
C PRO A 281 10.77 -36.01 20.84
N LEU A 282 10.52 -35.54 19.62
CA LEU A 282 9.31 -34.77 19.28
C LEU A 282 8.04 -35.59 19.47
N LEU A 283 6.98 -34.92 19.93
CA LEU A 283 5.62 -35.44 19.88
C LEU A 283 5.17 -35.62 18.43
N ALA A 284 4.35 -36.63 18.15
CA ALA A 284 3.83 -36.94 16.80
C ALA A 284 3.00 -35.81 16.16
N THR A 285 2.64 -34.77 16.92
CA THR A 285 1.88 -33.58 16.48
C THR A 285 2.77 -32.39 16.11
N ALA A 286 4.09 -32.57 16.05
CA ALA A 286 5.04 -31.51 15.73
C ALA A 286 4.88 -30.96 14.31
N HIS A 287 5.23 -29.69 14.12
CA HIS A 287 5.18 -29.07 12.80
C HIS A 287 6.19 -29.75 11.86
N PRO A 288 5.88 -30.01 10.57
CA PRO A 288 6.77 -30.72 9.64
C PRO A 288 8.18 -30.12 9.54
N LEU A 289 8.29 -28.80 9.71
CA LEU A 289 9.57 -28.08 9.74
C LEU A 289 10.41 -28.40 10.99
N GLU A 290 9.78 -28.55 12.16
CA GLU A 290 10.49 -28.90 13.41
C GLU A 290 11.01 -30.35 13.34
N ALA A 291 10.18 -31.27 12.84
CA ALA A 291 10.57 -32.66 12.63
C ALA A 291 11.77 -32.77 11.67
N ALA A 292 11.75 -32.01 10.58
CA ALA A 292 12.85 -31.98 9.61
C ALA A 292 14.17 -31.42 10.19
N VAL A 293 14.09 -30.44 11.10
CA VAL A 293 15.27 -29.89 11.78
C VAL A 293 15.84 -30.88 12.79
N ILE A 294 15.01 -31.58 13.55
CA ILE A 294 15.51 -32.59 14.49
C ILE A 294 16.11 -33.78 13.74
N SER A 295 15.47 -34.27 12.68
CA SER A 295 16.02 -35.38 11.89
C SER A 295 17.40 -35.04 11.31
N SER A 296 17.63 -33.81 10.87
CA SER A 296 18.95 -33.43 10.34
C SER A 296 20.01 -33.24 11.42
N LEU A 297 19.61 -32.90 12.65
CA LEU A 297 20.50 -32.85 13.81
C LEU A 297 20.79 -34.25 14.39
N GLU A 298 19.88 -35.21 14.23
CA GLU A 298 20.11 -36.61 14.62
C GLU A 298 21.07 -37.34 13.65
N GLU A 299 21.04 -36.98 12.37
CA GLU A 299 21.96 -37.51 11.35
C GLU A 299 23.43 -37.05 11.55
N ASP A 300 23.63 -35.82 12.04
CA ASP A 300 24.96 -35.26 12.33
C ASP A 300 24.95 -34.38 13.60
N PRO A 301 25.15 -34.99 14.79
CA PRO A 301 25.05 -34.31 16.09
C PRO A 301 26.11 -33.23 16.33
N ASP A 302 27.25 -33.31 15.64
CA ASP A 302 28.39 -32.40 15.83
C ASP A 302 28.32 -31.16 14.92
N ARG A 303 27.28 -31.06 14.10
CA ARG A 303 27.13 -30.00 13.11
C ARG A 303 26.73 -28.67 13.76
N PRO A 304 27.43 -27.57 13.46
CA PRO A 304 27.03 -26.26 13.97
C PRO A 304 25.79 -25.74 13.22
N VAL A 305 24.94 -24.98 13.92
CA VAL A 305 23.64 -24.50 13.42
C VAL A 305 23.76 -23.67 12.15
N TRP A 306 24.83 -22.89 12.02
CA TRP A 306 25.08 -22.09 10.81
C TRP A 306 25.46 -22.93 9.59
N ALA A 307 25.96 -24.16 9.80
CA ALA A 307 26.34 -25.07 8.72
C ALA A 307 25.16 -25.89 8.18
N LEU A 308 23.96 -25.78 8.79
CA LEU A 308 22.71 -26.30 8.25
C LEU A 308 22.41 -25.62 6.92
N ARG A 309 22.86 -26.27 5.83
CA ARG A 309 22.59 -25.86 4.46
C ARG A 309 21.23 -26.43 4.08
N TRP A 310 20.19 -25.70 4.46
CA TRP A 310 18.80 -26.04 4.15
C TRP A 310 18.50 -26.25 2.66
N ARG A 311 19.35 -25.75 1.74
CA ARG A 311 19.24 -26.02 0.30
C ARG A 311 19.70 -27.43 -0.13
N THR A 312 20.41 -28.15 0.73
CA THR A 312 20.95 -29.50 0.45
C THR A 312 20.25 -30.59 1.26
N GLU A 313 19.49 -30.24 2.28
CA GLU A 313 18.74 -31.19 3.11
C GLU A 313 17.33 -31.42 2.55
N SER A 314 17.06 -32.66 2.10
CA SER A 314 15.82 -33.04 1.42
C SER A 314 14.57 -32.83 2.29
N ALA A 315 14.65 -33.13 3.59
CA ALA A 315 13.54 -33.00 4.53
C ALA A 315 13.16 -31.52 4.80
N ALA A 316 14.14 -30.67 5.09
CA ALA A 316 13.91 -29.24 5.31
C ALA A 316 13.44 -28.53 4.04
N GLN A 317 13.95 -28.94 2.88
CA GLN A 317 13.52 -28.42 1.59
C GLN A 317 12.06 -28.79 1.28
N ALA A 318 11.63 -30.01 1.59
CA ALA A 318 10.23 -30.44 1.42
C ALA A 318 9.28 -29.66 2.36
N ALA A 319 9.64 -29.50 3.64
CA ALA A 319 8.82 -28.76 4.60
C ALA A 319 8.70 -27.27 4.24
N THR A 320 9.79 -26.63 3.84
CA THR A 320 9.78 -25.22 3.40
C THR A 320 9.08 -25.02 2.06
N ALA A 321 9.12 -26.01 1.15
CA ALA A 321 8.34 -25.99 -0.09
C ALA A 321 6.82 -26.08 0.18
N ALA A 322 6.39 -26.87 1.16
CA ALA A 322 4.98 -26.94 1.56
C ALA A 322 4.48 -25.58 2.10
N ILE A 323 5.27 -24.90 2.94
CA ILE A 323 4.98 -23.54 3.42
C ILE A 323 4.88 -22.56 2.22
N ALA A 324 5.81 -22.63 1.28
CA ALA A 324 5.81 -21.79 0.10
C ALA A 324 4.56 -22.00 -0.77
N GLN A 325 4.13 -23.26 -0.95
CA GLN A 325 2.91 -23.59 -1.69
C GLN A 325 1.66 -23.04 -1.00
N HIS A 326 1.57 -23.17 0.32
CA HIS A 326 0.44 -22.63 1.08
C HIS A 326 0.38 -21.10 0.97
N LEU A 327 1.51 -20.40 1.15
CA LEU A 327 1.60 -18.96 0.98
C LEU A 327 1.31 -18.49 -0.46
N GLN A 328 1.61 -19.31 -1.48
CA GLN A 328 1.21 -19.06 -2.86
C GLN A 328 -0.30 -19.22 -3.08
N GLN A 329 -0.94 -20.21 -2.46
CA GLN A 329 -2.40 -20.38 -2.48
C GLN A 329 -3.12 -19.21 -1.83
N LEU A 330 -2.55 -18.67 -0.74
CA LEU A 330 -3.04 -17.47 -0.06
C LEU A 330 -2.68 -16.17 -0.80
N THR A 331 -2.05 -16.23 -1.98
CA THR A 331 -1.63 -15.07 -2.79
C THR A 331 -0.65 -14.10 -2.11
N LEU A 332 0.06 -14.55 -1.06
CA LEU A 332 1.05 -13.76 -0.31
C LEU A 332 2.47 -13.85 -0.91
N LEU A 333 2.75 -14.92 -1.67
CA LEU A 333 4.00 -15.11 -2.41
C LEU A 333 3.76 -15.15 -3.92
N ILE A 334 4.75 -14.69 -4.68
CA ILE A 334 4.69 -14.74 -6.14
C ILE A 334 4.84 -16.19 -6.60
N THR A 335 3.97 -16.60 -7.53
CA THR A 335 4.03 -17.92 -8.16
C THR A 335 5.06 -17.98 -9.29
N ASN A 336 5.57 -19.18 -9.59
CA ASN A 336 6.47 -19.38 -10.72
C ASN A 336 5.88 -18.94 -12.06
N GLN A 337 4.55 -19.04 -12.22
CA GLN A 337 3.85 -18.56 -13.42
C GLN A 337 3.85 -17.03 -13.50
N GLN A 338 3.60 -16.33 -12.39
CA GLN A 338 3.68 -14.87 -12.32
C GLN A 338 5.11 -14.37 -12.56
N VAL A 339 6.14 -15.05 -12.03
CA VAL A 339 7.55 -14.74 -12.33
C VAL A 339 7.81 -14.82 -13.84
N ARG A 340 7.35 -15.88 -14.50
CA ARG A 340 7.50 -16.02 -15.97
C ARG A 340 6.79 -14.89 -16.71
N LEU A 341 5.54 -14.58 -16.33
CA LEU A 341 4.78 -13.48 -16.93
C LEU A 341 5.47 -12.12 -16.73
N LEU A 342 6.00 -11.86 -15.53
CA LEU A 342 6.75 -10.63 -15.23
C LEU A 342 8.06 -10.55 -16.03
N ARG A 343 8.76 -11.67 -16.25
CA ARG A 343 9.94 -11.69 -17.15
C ARG A 343 9.57 -11.41 -18.60
N LEU A 344 8.43 -11.91 -19.09
CA LEU A 344 7.95 -11.61 -20.44
C LEU A 344 7.65 -10.11 -20.65
N THR A 345 7.36 -9.36 -19.58
CA THR A 345 7.19 -7.90 -19.67
C THR A 345 8.46 -7.15 -20.09
N MET A 346 9.63 -7.80 -20.07
CA MET A 346 10.90 -7.21 -20.51
C MET A 346 11.14 -7.32 -22.03
N LEU A 347 10.33 -8.10 -22.74
CA LEU A 347 10.47 -8.27 -24.20
C LEU A 347 10.45 -6.96 -24.99
N PRO A 348 9.57 -5.97 -24.69
CA PRO A 348 9.58 -4.69 -25.39
C PRO A 348 10.90 -3.92 -25.20
N ILE A 349 11.44 -3.89 -23.98
CA ILE A 349 12.71 -3.22 -23.66
C ILE A 349 13.86 -3.92 -24.40
N ALA A 350 13.88 -5.26 -24.38
CA ALA A 350 14.88 -6.05 -25.09
C ALA A 350 14.83 -5.81 -26.62
N ALA A 351 13.64 -5.71 -27.20
CA ALA A 351 13.45 -5.44 -28.62
C ALA A 351 13.97 -4.04 -29.02
N VAL A 352 13.70 -3.02 -28.20
CA VAL A 352 14.21 -1.66 -28.44
C VAL A 352 15.73 -1.59 -28.28
N LEU A 353 16.30 -2.27 -27.28
CA LEU A 353 17.75 -2.39 -27.13
C LEU A 353 18.39 -3.05 -28.36
N LEU A 354 17.82 -4.17 -28.83
CA LEU A 354 18.31 -4.86 -30.03
C LEU A 354 18.30 -3.94 -31.26
N LEU A 355 17.22 -3.18 -31.47
CA LEU A 355 17.11 -2.22 -32.57
C LEU A 355 18.20 -1.14 -32.49
N GLY A 356 18.48 -0.64 -31.28
CA GLY A 356 19.54 0.33 -31.03
C GLY A 356 20.91 -0.23 -31.37
N ILE A 357 21.20 -1.47 -30.94
CA ILE A 357 22.45 -2.18 -31.23
C ILE A 357 22.64 -2.36 -32.73
N VAL A 358 21.61 -2.80 -33.45
CA VAL A 358 21.66 -2.96 -34.92
C VAL A 358 21.96 -1.62 -35.60
N LYS A 359 21.30 -0.52 -35.18
CA LYS A 359 21.56 0.81 -35.77
C LYS A 359 22.96 1.32 -35.43
N ILE A 360 23.51 1.04 -34.25
CA ILE A 360 24.90 1.35 -33.92
C ILE A 360 25.84 0.66 -34.93
N GLY A 361 25.63 -0.61 -35.23
CA GLY A 361 26.39 -1.34 -36.25
C GLY A 361 26.31 -0.69 -37.64
N VAL A 362 25.12 -0.27 -38.07
CA VAL A 362 24.91 0.46 -39.34
C VAL A 362 25.56 1.84 -39.33
N GLY A 363 25.58 2.52 -38.18
CA GLY A 363 26.22 3.83 -38.04
C GLY A 363 27.74 3.74 -38.14
N ILE A 364 28.33 2.74 -37.48
CA ILE A 364 29.78 2.45 -37.55
C ILE A 364 30.19 2.08 -38.97
N SER A 365 29.43 1.21 -39.66
CA SER A 365 29.75 0.82 -41.04
C SER A 365 29.62 1.94 -42.08
N ARG A 366 29.00 3.06 -41.70
CA ARG A 366 28.81 4.26 -42.55
C ARG A 366 29.64 5.46 -42.07
N ASP A 367 30.60 5.25 -41.18
CA ASP A 367 31.46 6.28 -40.58
C ASP A 367 30.65 7.46 -39.98
N LYS A 368 29.51 7.15 -39.37
CA LYS A 368 28.66 8.15 -38.71
C LYS A 368 28.88 8.15 -37.19
N PRO A 369 28.77 9.31 -36.52
CA PRO A 369 28.88 9.37 -35.07
C PRO A 369 27.69 8.66 -34.40
N VAL A 370 27.99 7.66 -33.55
CA VAL A 370 26.99 6.83 -32.85
C VAL A 370 26.91 7.08 -31.34
N GLY A 371 27.72 7.99 -30.79
CA GLY A 371 27.89 8.19 -29.34
C GLY A 371 26.59 8.46 -28.58
N TYR A 372 25.71 9.33 -29.11
CA TYR A 372 24.41 9.62 -28.49
C TYR A 372 23.52 8.38 -28.39
N LEU A 373 23.52 7.52 -29.42
CA LEU A 373 22.74 6.30 -29.43
C LEU A 373 23.31 5.26 -28.45
N MET A 374 24.64 5.16 -28.35
CA MET A 374 25.30 4.30 -27.35
C MET A 374 24.91 4.69 -25.92
N GLY A 375 24.92 6.00 -25.61
CA GLY A 375 24.51 6.50 -24.30
C GLY A 375 23.05 6.17 -23.98
N LEU A 376 22.15 6.32 -24.96
CA LEU A 376 20.73 6.02 -24.79
C LEU A 376 20.44 4.51 -24.64
N CYS A 377 21.16 3.66 -25.38
CA CYS A 377 21.13 2.20 -25.19
C CYS A 377 21.62 1.81 -23.79
N TRP A 378 22.71 2.41 -23.31
CA TRP A 378 23.25 2.14 -21.99
C TRP A 378 22.27 2.54 -20.88
N LEU A 379 21.69 3.74 -20.97
CA LEU A 379 20.65 4.20 -20.04
C LEU A 379 19.43 3.26 -20.04
N THR A 380 18.99 2.83 -21.23
CA THR A 380 17.86 1.89 -21.39
C THR A 380 18.17 0.55 -20.73
N ALA A 381 19.40 0.03 -20.87
CA ALA A 381 19.83 -1.20 -20.23
C ALA A 381 19.92 -1.07 -18.70
N MET A 382 20.46 0.05 -18.19
CA MET A 382 20.55 0.33 -16.75
C MET A 382 19.15 0.40 -16.11
N LEU A 383 18.23 1.16 -16.72
CA LEU A 383 16.85 1.25 -16.25
C LEU A 383 16.13 -0.11 -16.36
N GLY A 384 16.36 -0.85 -17.45
CA GLY A 384 15.80 -2.20 -17.63
C GLY A 384 16.33 -3.20 -16.59
N TRP A 385 17.58 -3.07 -16.15
CA TRP A 385 18.17 -3.95 -15.14
C TRP A 385 17.42 -3.87 -13.80
N THR A 386 17.02 -2.66 -13.37
CA THR A 386 16.22 -2.48 -12.15
C THR A 386 14.88 -3.22 -12.17
N LEU A 387 14.35 -3.50 -13.38
CA LEU A 387 13.10 -4.23 -13.58
C LEU A 387 13.31 -5.75 -13.68
N LEU A 388 14.55 -6.24 -13.73
CA LEU A 388 14.86 -7.68 -13.67
C LEU A 388 14.82 -8.21 -12.24
N GLU A 389 15.08 -7.33 -11.26
CA GLU A 389 14.90 -7.63 -9.85
C GLU A 389 13.40 -7.76 -9.56
N LEU A 390 12.97 -9.00 -9.39
CA LEU A 390 11.58 -9.32 -9.09
C LEU A 390 11.42 -9.33 -7.57
N PRO A 391 10.47 -8.56 -7.02
CA PRO A 391 10.10 -8.68 -5.61
C PRO A 391 9.68 -10.13 -5.31
N ARG A 392 9.93 -10.61 -4.09
CA ARG A 392 9.59 -12.00 -3.70
C ARG A 392 8.15 -12.11 -3.19
N SER A 393 7.73 -11.14 -2.40
CA SER A 393 6.40 -11.00 -1.85
C SER A 393 5.47 -10.31 -2.84
N THR A 394 4.18 -10.62 -2.73
CA THR A 394 3.12 -9.86 -3.38
C THR A 394 2.83 -8.59 -2.56
N PRO A 395 2.16 -7.57 -3.14
CA PRO A 395 1.81 -6.37 -2.38
C PRO A 395 0.79 -6.65 -1.26
N SER A 396 0.02 -7.73 -1.37
CA SER A 396 -0.83 -8.23 -0.27
C SER A 396 0.01 -8.81 0.86
N GLY A 397 1.04 -9.62 0.53
CA GLY A 397 2.03 -10.11 1.49
C GLY A 397 2.75 -9.00 2.25
N ASP A 398 3.21 -7.96 1.54
CA ASP A 398 3.90 -6.82 2.17
C ASP A 398 2.97 -6.05 3.13
N ARG A 399 1.72 -5.80 2.72
CA ARG A 399 0.74 -5.15 3.61
C ARG A 399 0.40 -6.01 4.83
N TYR A 400 0.32 -7.32 4.66
CA TYR A 400 0.06 -8.25 5.75
C TYR A 400 1.19 -8.21 6.78
N LEU A 401 2.45 -8.29 6.33
CA LEU A 401 3.62 -8.13 7.19
C LEU A 401 3.66 -6.78 7.90
N GLN A 402 3.31 -5.70 7.18
CA GLN A 402 3.24 -4.36 7.78
C GLN A 402 2.18 -4.29 8.88
N THR A 403 0.99 -4.86 8.64
CA THR A 403 -0.10 -4.91 9.61
C THR A 403 0.33 -5.71 10.86
N LEU A 404 1.01 -6.84 10.66
CA LEU A 404 1.54 -7.63 11.78
C LEU A 404 2.60 -6.88 12.59
N ARG A 405 3.52 -6.16 11.93
CA ARG A 405 4.52 -5.32 12.62
C ARG A 405 3.85 -4.25 13.48
N GLU A 406 2.85 -3.56 12.95
CA GLU A 406 2.08 -2.55 13.68
C GLU A 406 1.35 -3.17 14.90
N GLN A 407 0.74 -4.34 14.73
CA GLN A 407 0.07 -5.04 15.85
C GLN A 407 1.05 -5.47 16.95
N VAL A 408 2.25 -5.93 16.55
CA VAL A 408 3.31 -6.35 17.47
C VAL A 408 3.92 -5.17 18.21
N GLU A 409 4.10 -4.01 17.57
CA GLU A 409 4.59 -2.79 18.23
C GLU A 409 3.58 -2.20 19.22
N LEU A 410 2.28 -2.30 18.92
CA LEU A 410 1.21 -1.81 19.79
C LEU A 410 0.93 -2.73 20.99
N ARG A 411 1.22 -4.03 20.87
CA ARG A 411 1.19 -4.94 22.02
C ARG A 411 2.49 -4.74 22.80
N SER A 412 2.40 -4.28 24.05
CA SER A 412 3.47 -4.46 25.03
C SER A 412 3.56 -5.96 25.35
N LEU A 413 4.24 -6.71 24.49
CA LEU A 413 4.33 -8.16 24.62
C LEU A 413 5.05 -8.49 25.92
N ASN A 414 4.42 -9.34 26.73
CA ASN A 414 5.03 -9.86 27.95
C ASN A 414 6.25 -10.71 27.52
N PRO A 415 7.45 -10.52 28.10
CA PRO A 415 8.65 -11.28 27.70
C PRO A 415 8.49 -12.79 27.82
N ASP A 416 7.56 -13.25 28.66
CA ASP A 416 7.28 -14.66 28.93
C ASP A 416 6.29 -15.29 27.94
N ASP A 417 5.69 -14.51 27.03
CA ASP A 417 4.79 -15.03 26.00
C ASP A 417 5.60 -15.59 24.81
N LEU A 418 5.64 -16.93 24.73
CA LEU A 418 6.35 -17.68 23.71
C LEU A 418 5.90 -17.30 22.29
N ASP A 419 4.59 -17.17 22.07
CA ASP A 419 4.05 -16.93 20.73
C ASP A 419 4.36 -15.50 20.26
N ALA A 420 4.34 -14.55 21.20
CA ALA A 420 4.75 -13.17 20.99
C ALA A 420 6.23 -13.05 20.61
N PHE A 421 7.11 -13.74 21.33
CA PHE A 421 8.54 -13.76 21.05
C PHE A 421 8.82 -14.38 19.68
N LEU A 422 8.20 -15.52 19.37
CA LEU A 422 8.38 -16.21 18.09
C LEU A 422 7.87 -15.37 16.92
N LEU A 423 6.77 -14.64 17.09
CA LEU A 423 6.26 -13.73 16.07
C LEU A 423 7.19 -12.54 15.84
N ARG A 424 7.74 -11.95 16.90
CA ARG A 424 8.72 -10.84 16.77
C ARG A 424 10.00 -11.34 16.09
N PHE A 425 10.50 -12.51 16.49
CA PHE A 425 11.66 -13.12 15.86
C PHE A 425 11.41 -13.50 14.40
N ALA A 426 10.20 -13.95 14.06
CA ALA A 426 9.81 -14.22 12.68
C ALA A 426 9.87 -12.96 11.79
N LEU A 427 9.42 -11.81 12.32
CA LEU A 427 9.32 -10.54 11.59
C LEU A 427 10.66 -9.78 11.46
N ASP A 428 11.42 -9.71 12.54
CA ASP A 428 12.62 -8.86 12.64
C ASP A 428 13.92 -9.67 12.66
N GLY A 429 13.83 -10.95 13.02
CA GLY A 429 14.96 -11.84 12.96
C GLY A 429 15.94 -11.75 14.10
N ARG A 430 17.23 -11.91 13.76
CA ARG A 430 18.34 -12.01 14.73
C ARG A 430 18.57 -10.73 15.54
N SER A 431 18.09 -9.57 15.06
CA SER A 431 18.14 -8.32 15.81
C SER A 431 17.41 -8.41 17.15
N VAL A 432 16.36 -9.24 17.24
CA VAL A 432 15.59 -9.49 18.46
C VAL A 432 16.41 -10.24 19.51
N LEU A 433 17.42 -11.02 19.08
CA LEU A 433 18.29 -11.78 19.97
C LEU A 433 19.44 -10.93 20.54
N ALA A 434 19.63 -9.69 20.09
CA ALA A 434 20.71 -8.85 20.54
C ALA A 434 20.64 -8.64 22.08
N GLY A 435 21.67 -9.09 22.80
CA GLY A 435 21.72 -9.04 24.26
C GLY A 435 21.19 -10.28 25.01
N SER A 436 20.73 -11.32 24.29
CA SER A 436 20.30 -12.61 24.86
C SER A 436 21.39 -13.69 24.78
N SER A 437 21.31 -14.74 25.62
CA SER A 437 22.19 -15.92 25.56
C SER A 437 22.09 -16.69 24.23
N LEU A 438 20.96 -16.54 23.52
CA LEU A 438 20.72 -17.08 22.18
C LEU A 438 21.49 -16.34 21.08
N ALA A 439 22.01 -15.13 21.33
CA ALA A 439 22.82 -14.39 20.35
C ALA A 439 24.11 -15.14 19.99
N ALA A 440 24.73 -15.78 20.98
CA ALA A 440 25.99 -16.50 20.83
C ALA A 440 25.89 -17.66 19.83
N LEU A 441 24.75 -18.35 19.77
CA LEU A 441 24.48 -19.43 18.81
C LEU A 441 24.56 -18.96 17.35
N TRP A 442 24.15 -17.72 17.08
CA TRP A 442 24.06 -17.18 15.72
C TRP A 442 25.25 -16.29 15.33
N GLN A 443 26.09 -15.90 16.29
CA GLN A 443 27.31 -15.12 16.07
C GLN A 443 28.53 -15.99 15.71
N ALA A 444 28.53 -17.29 16.06
CA ALA A 444 29.62 -18.24 15.77
C ALA A 444 29.79 -18.62 14.29
N ALA A 445 29.04 -17.99 13.37
CA ALA A 445 29.20 -18.19 11.93
C ALA A 445 30.44 -17.44 11.42
N PRO A 446 31.32 -18.07 10.61
CA PRO A 446 32.45 -17.37 10.02
C PRO A 446 31.95 -16.22 9.14
N GLN A 447 32.52 -15.02 9.32
CA GLN A 447 32.26 -13.88 8.44
C GLN A 447 32.64 -14.28 7.02
N SER A 448 31.67 -14.66 6.20
CA SER A 448 31.90 -14.96 4.80
C SER A 448 32.26 -13.66 4.08
N THR A 449 33.54 -13.49 3.78
CA THR A 449 34.08 -12.54 2.81
C THR A 449 33.54 -12.89 1.43
N SER A 450 32.32 -12.45 1.13
CA SER A 450 31.83 -12.32 -0.23
C SER A 450 31.23 -10.93 -0.36
N THR A 451 31.89 -10.10 -1.16
CA THR A 451 31.43 -8.79 -1.63
C THR A 451 30.09 -8.94 -2.37
N SER A 452 29.00 -8.91 -1.62
CA SER A 452 27.70 -8.45 -2.08
C SER A 452 27.34 -7.27 -1.19
N LEU A 453 27.26 -6.07 -1.77
CA LEU A 453 26.71 -4.90 -1.08
C LEU A 453 25.25 -5.20 -0.69
N SER A 454 25.06 -5.70 0.52
CA SER A 454 23.80 -5.62 1.24
C SER A 454 23.93 -4.40 2.14
N THR A 455 23.51 -3.26 1.62
CA THR A 455 23.50 -1.99 2.36
C THR A 455 22.37 -2.06 3.39
N ASP A 456 22.63 -2.69 4.53
CA ASP A 456 21.81 -2.55 5.72
C ASP A 456 22.24 -1.26 6.43
N SER A 457 21.89 -0.13 5.82
CA SER A 457 22.05 1.18 6.44
C SER A 457 20.86 1.43 7.37
N GLY A 458 20.99 0.95 8.60
CA GLY A 458 20.20 1.42 9.73
C GLY A 458 20.49 2.90 9.98
N THR A 459 19.59 3.77 9.54
CA THR A 459 19.58 5.16 10.00
C THR A 459 18.76 5.24 11.27
N ALA A 460 19.47 5.24 12.40
CA ALA A 460 18.93 5.71 13.66
C ALA A 460 18.77 7.23 13.58
N ALA A 461 17.54 7.70 13.43
CA ALA A 461 17.17 9.10 13.67
C ALA A 461 16.25 9.15 14.89
N GLY A 462 16.87 9.32 16.06
CA GLY A 462 16.18 9.58 17.31
C GLY A 462 15.75 11.05 17.43
N CYS A 463 14.46 11.22 17.68
CA CYS A 463 13.79 12.26 18.46
C CYS A 463 14.03 13.74 18.11
N GLY A 464 12.98 14.34 17.57
CA GLY A 464 12.67 15.77 17.66
C GLY A 464 11.15 15.95 17.62
N GLY A 465 10.49 15.73 18.76
CA GLY A 465 9.06 15.97 18.89
C GLY A 465 8.74 17.45 18.70
N ALA A 466 7.88 17.73 17.73
CA ALA A 466 7.11 18.96 17.66
C ALA A 466 5.68 18.54 17.30
N GLY A 467 4.76 18.66 18.27
CA GLY A 467 3.35 18.43 18.05
C GLY A 467 2.77 19.45 17.08
N CYS A 468 1.71 19.05 16.38
CA CYS A 468 0.47 19.80 16.19
C CYS A 468 -0.45 19.07 15.19
N GLY A 469 -1.59 18.58 15.71
CA GLY A 469 -2.91 18.39 15.10
C GLY A 469 -3.02 18.06 13.60
N GLY A 470 -3.33 16.81 13.29
CA GLY A 470 -3.93 16.38 12.03
C GLY A 470 -5.24 15.62 12.29
N CYS A 471 -6.32 16.33 12.56
CA CYS A 471 -7.66 15.76 12.75
C CYS A 471 -8.27 15.43 11.37
N GLY A 472 -8.22 14.16 10.96
CA GLY A 472 -9.07 13.61 9.90
C GLY A 472 -10.34 13.04 10.54
N GLY A 473 -11.42 13.80 10.48
CA GLY A 473 -12.68 13.54 11.18
C GLY A 473 -13.46 12.34 10.63
N CYS A 474 -13.57 11.29 11.44
CA CYS A 474 -14.76 10.45 11.46
C CYS A 474 -15.48 10.79 12.77
N GLY A 475 -16.38 11.77 12.75
CA GLY A 475 -17.14 12.15 13.93
C GLY A 475 -18.62 11.89 13.74
N GLY A 476 -19.26 11.38 14.79
CA GLY A 476 -20.71 11.30 14.91
C GLY A 476 -21.15 12.30 15.96
N CYS A 477 -22.34 12.87 15.79
CA CYS A 477 -22.89 13.81 16.76
C CYS A 477 -23.88 13.13 17.70
N SER A 478 -23.94 13.59 18.94
CA SER A 478 -25.06 13.34 19.86
C SER A 478 -25.69 14.68 20.19
N GLY A 479 -26.99 14.82 19.90
CA GLY A 479 -27.84 15.88 20.43
C GLY A 479 -28.41 15.47 21.77
#